data_AF-A0A834CZ92-F1
#
_entry.id   AF-A0A834CZ92-F1
#
_cell.length_a   1.000
_cell.length_b   1.000
_cell.length_c   1.000
_cell.angle_alpha   90.00
_cell.angle_beta   90.00
_cell.angle_gamma   90.00
#
_symmetry.space_group_name_H-M   'P 1'
#
loop_
_entity.id
_entity.type
_entity.pdbx_description
1 polymer ?
#
loop_
_entity_poly.entity_id
_entity_poly.type
_entity_poly.pdbx_seq_one_letter_code
_entity_poly.pdbx_strand_id
1 'polypeptide(L)'
;MIYNKALMGTIAYQLVDLLWKNVLLLPERDFMELVQDHSSFLFDAARSGNAEFLIILIRSYPDLIWSVDQNKRSIFHLALKYRQESVFSLIYELGAIKGIIALYTDHYNNNMLHLAGQIAPPDRLNIISGAALQLQRELLWFK
;
A
#
# COMPACT_ATOMS: atom_id res chain seq x y z
N MET A 1 14.27 -25.00 13.16
CA MET A 1 14.66 -24.50 11.83
C MET A 1 14.72 -22.99 11.89
N ILE A 2 15.91 -22.42 12.07
CA ILE A 2 16.10 -20.98 12.25
C ILE A 2 16.20 -20.36 10.86
N TYR A 3 15.09 -19.83 10.35
CA TYR A 3 15.08 -19.07 9.10
C TYR A 3 15.79 -17.72 9.32
N ASN A 4 16.80 -17.43 8.49
CA ASN A 4 17.44 -16.12 8.49
C ASN A 4 16.56 -15.11 7.75
N LYS A 5 15.80 -14.32 8.52
CA LYS A 5 14.87 -13.31 8.01
C LYS A 5 15.57 -12.26 7.12
N ALA A 6 16.82 -11.89 7.44
CA ALA A 6 17.57 -10.90 6.67
C ALA A 6 17.94 -11.45 5.28
N LEU A 7 18.40 -12.70 5.22
CA LEU A 7 18.69 -13.37 3.96
C LEU A 7 17.44 -13.48 3.07
N MET A 8 16.30 -13.88 3.65
CA MET A 8 15.04 -13.96 2.91
C MET A 8 14.55 -12.61 2.40
N GLY A 9 14.73 -11.54 3.17
CA GLY A 9 14.45 -10.17 2.72
C GLY A 9 15.30 -9.80 1.50
N THR A 10 16.61 -10.07 1.53
CA THR A 10 17.52 -9.79 0.40
C THR A 10 17.13 -10.57 -0.86
N ILE A 11 16.81 -11.86 -0.73
CA ILE A 11 16.43 -12.70 -1.88
C ILE A 11 15.10 -12.22 -2.46
N ALA A 12 14.11 -11.92 -1.62
CA ALA A 12 12.81 -11.41 -2.06
C ALA A 12 12.96 -10.08 -2.81
N TYR A 13 13.78 -9.16 -2.28
CA TYR A 13 14.10 -7.90 -2.95
C TYR A 13 14.70 -8.14 -4.33
N GLN A 14 15.74 -8.97 -4.43
CA GLN A 14 16.43 -9.25 -5.69
C GLN A 14 15.50 -9.87 -6.74
N LEU A 15 14.63 -10.77 -6.31
CA LEU A 15 13.65 -11.40 -7.19
C LEU A 15 12.65 -10.37 -7.72
N VAL A 16 12.08 -9.53 -6.84
CA VAL A 16 11.13 -8.49 -7.25
C VAL A 16 11.78 -7.49 -8.19
N ASP A 17 12.98 -7.02 -7.88
CA ASP A 17 13.75 -6.10 -8.74
C ASP A 17 14.02 -6.71 -10.12
N LEU A 18 14.43 -7.98 -10.18
CA LEU A 18 14.69 -8.67 -11.44
C LEU A 18 13.41 -8.87 -12.25
N LEU A 19 12.33 -9.34 -11.63
CA LEU A 19 11.04 -9.53 -12.31
C LEU A 19 10.51 -8.20 -12.84
N TRP A 20 10.58 -7.14 -12.02
CA TRP A 20 10.10 -5.83 -12.42
C TRP A 20 10.90 -5.24 -13.57
N LYS A 21 12.23 -5.41 -13.59
CA LYS A 21 13.06 -5.03 -14.74
C LYS A 21 12.64 -5.75 -16.02
N ASN A 22 12.26 -7.03 -15.95
CA ASN A 22 11.75 -7.75 -17.10
C ASN A 22 10.37 -7.24 -17.54
N VAL A 23 9.50 -6.91 -16.59
CA VAL A 23 8.19 -6.30 -16.87
C VAL A 23 8.35 -4.96 -17.61
N LEU A 24 9.31 -4.13 -17.19
CA LEU A 24 9.60 -2.84 -17.83
C LEU A 24 10.16 -2.97 -19.26
N LEU A 25 10.64 -4.17 -19.64
CA LEU A 25 11.13 -4.47 -21.00
C LEU A 25 10.04 -5.05 -21.91
N LEU A 26 8.83 -5.28 -21.39
CA LEU A 26 7.71 -5.76 -22.20
C LEU A 26 7.31 -4.73 -23.26
N PRO A 27 6.72 -5.17 -24.39
CA PRO A 27 6.05 -4.27 -25.31
C PRO A 27 5.03 -3.39 -24.57
N GLU A 28 4.89 -2.13 -24.98
CA GLU A 28 4.02 -1.15 -24.32
C GLU A 28 2.61 -1.69 -24.09
N ARG A 29 2.04 -2.40 -25.07
CA ARG A 29 0.73 -3.05 -24.93
C ARG A 29 0.67 -3.99 -23.74
N ASP A 30 1.61 -4.93 -23.63
CA ASP A 30 1.62 -5.98 -22.60
C ASP A 30 1.93 -5.37 -21.23
N PHE A 31 2.81 -4.36 -21.20
CA PHE A 31 3.09 -3.59 -19.99
C PHE A 31 1.83 -2.85 -19.50
N MET A 32 1.13 -2.17 -20.40
CA MET A 32 -0.07 -1.41 -20.06
C MET A 32 -1.23 -2.34 -19.64
N GLU A 33 -1.39 -3.49 -20.28
CA GLU A 33 -2.34 -4.53 -19.86
C GLU A 33 -2.03 -4.99 -18.42
N LEU A 34 -0.76 -5.27 -18.11
CA LEU A 34 -0.37 -5.65 -16.75
C LEU A 34 -0.63 -4.53 -15.72
N VAL A 35 -0.26 -3.29 -16.04
CA VAL A 35 -0.32 -2.15 -15.11
C VAL A 35 -1.72 -1.57 -14.97
N GLN A 36 -2.55 -1.61 -16.01
CA GLN A 36 -3.90 -1.07 -15.96
C GLN A 36 -4.93 -2.15 -15.60
N ASP A 37 -4.90 -3.29 -16.28
CA ASP A 37 -5.94 -4.32 -16.14
C ASP A 37 -5.64 -5.31 -15.01
N HIS A 38 -4.37 -5.43 -14.60
CA HIS A 38 -3.91 -6.40 -13.60
C HIS A 38 -3.11 -5.78 -12.45
N SER A 39 -3.33 -4.50 -12.12
CA SER A 39 -2.68 -3.80 -10.99
C SER A 39 -3.09 -4.29 -9.59
N SER A 40 -3.75 -5.44 -9.47
CA SER A 40 -4.13 -5.99 -8.17
C SER A 40 -2.92 -6.16 -7.24
N PHE A 41 -1.73 -6.45 -7.80
CA PHE A 41 -0.50 -6.60 -7.03
C PHE A 41 -0.13 -5.34 -6.21
N LEU A 42 -0.40 -4.13 -6.72
CA LEU A 42 -0.16 -2.88 -5.96
C LEU A 42 -1.09 -2.79 -4.77
N PHE A 43 -2.37 -3.07 -5.00
CA PHE A 43 -3.40 -2.96 -4.00
C PHE A 43 -3.33 -4.07 -2.95
N ASP A 44 -2.89 -5.26 -3.35
CA ASP A 44 -2.63 -6.39 -2.46
C ASP A 44 -1.40 -6.14 -1.60
N ALA A 45 -0.33 -5.55 -2.17
CA ALA A 45 0.82 -5.09 -1.39
C ALA A 45 0.43 -4.02 -0.38
N ALA A 46 -0.41 -3.05 -0.77
CA ALA A 46 -0.93 -2.02 0.12
C ALA A 46 -1.81 -2.60 1.23
N ARG A 47 -2.69 -3.56 0.90
CA ARG A 47 -3.55 -4.27 1.87
C ARG A 47 -2.77 -5.09 2.87
N SER A 48 -1.67 -5.73 2.43
CA SER A 48 -0.83 -6.59 3.26
C SER A 48 0.22 -5.84 4.08
N GLY A 49 0.53 -4.59 3.71
CA GLY A 49 1.55 -3.79 4.38
C GLY A 49 2.96 -3.97 3.82
N ASN A 50 3.07 -4.51 2.59
CA ASN A 50 4.34 -4.76 1.93
C ASN A 50 4.91 -3.48 1.29
N ALA A 51 5.44 -2.60 2.15
CA ALA A 51 6.00 -1.31 1.75
C ALA A 51 7.23 -1.45 0.86
N GLU A 52 8.12 -2.41 1.15
CA GLU A 52 9.34 -2.64 0.36
C GLU A 52 9.02 -2.96 -1.11
N PHE A 53 8.05 -3.84 -1.34
CA PHE A 53 7.58 -4.16 -2.69
C PHE A 53 7.10 -2.90 -3.42
N LEU A 54 6.21 -2.10 -2.80
CA LEU A 54 5.71 -0.87 -3.39
C LEU A 54 6.83 0.13 -3.70
N ILE A 55 7.81 0.27 -2.80
CA ILE A 55 8.98 1.13 -3.01
C ILE A 55 9.77 0.69 -4.26
N ILE A 56 10.02 -0.61 -4.44
CA ILE A 56 10.77 -1.11 -5.61
C ILE A 56 10.06 -0.73 -6.91
N LEU A 57 8.75 -0.98 -6.97
CA LEU A 57 7.97 -0.73 -8.18
C LEU A 57 7.84 0.76 -8.48
N ILE A 58 7.44 1.57 -7.49
CA ILE A 58 7.19 3.01 -7.65
C ILE A 58 8.48 3.78 -7.94
N ARG A 59 9.63 3.39 -7.36
CA ARG A 59 10.90 4.04 -7.71
C ARG A 59 11.30 3.81 -9.16
N SER A 60 10.97 2.63 -9.69
CA SER A 60 11.30 2.27 -11.07
C SER A 60 10.27 2.82 -12.07
N TYR A 61 9.00 2.94 -11.66
CA TYR A 61 7.92 3.49 -12.46
C TYR A 61 7.00 4.40 -11.59
N PRO A 62 7.35 5.70 -11.44
CA PRO A 62 6.67 6.60 -10.51
C PRO A 62 5.17 6.82 -10.76
N ASP A 63 4.72 6.66 -12.00
CA ASP A 63 3.32 6.89 -12.38
C ASP A 63 2.34 5.91 -11.72
N LEU A 64 2.83 4.79 -11.17
CA LEU A 64 2.02 3.87 -10.35
C LEU A 64 1.42 4.54 -9.11
N ILE A 65 1.96 5.67 -8.68
CA ILE A 65 1.42 6.39 -7.52
C ILE A 65 -0.01 6.91 -7.77
N TRP A 66 -0.39 7.09 -9.03
CA TRP A 66 -1.70 7.56 -9.44
C TRP A 66 -2.73 6.43 -9.55
N SER A 67 -2.31 5.17 -9.45
CA SER A 67 -3.17 4.01 -9.60
C SER A 67 -4.25 3.95 -8.53
N VAL A 68 -5.46 3.60 -8.96
CA VAL A 68 -6.62 3.38 -8.10
C VAL A 68 -7.25 2.02 -8.37
N ASP A 69 -7.76 1.39 -7.33
CA ASP A 69 -8.45 0.12 -7.48
C ASP A 69 -9.84 0.29 -8.10
N GLN A 70 -10.54 -0.81 -8.32
CA GLN A 70 -11.92 -0.86 -8.82
C GLN A 70 -12.94 -0.02 -8.01
N ASN A 71 -12.61 0.43 -6.80
CA ASN A 71 -13.43 1.31 -5.97
C ASN A 71 -12.89 2.75 -5.91
N LYS A 72 -12.01 3.14 -6.82
CA LYS A 72 -11.29 4.45 -6.85
C LYS A 72 -10.42 4.70 -5.61
N ARG A 73 -9.92 3.65 -4.95
CA ARG A 73 -9.05 3.77 -3.78
C ARG A 73 -7.59 3.72 -4.20
N SER A 74 -6.82 4.73 -3.83
CA SER A 74 -5.36 4.68 -3.97
C SER A 74 -4.73 3.69 -2.99
N ILE A 75 -3.43 3.41 -3.16
CA ILE A 75 -2.66 2.60 -2.22
C ILE A 75 -2.77 3.12 -0.77
N PHE A 76 -2.90 4.43 -0.58
CA PHE A 76 -2.99 5.06 0.75
C PHE A 76 -4.37 4.94 1.39
N HIS A 77 -5.44 4.95 0.58
CA HIS A 77 -6.79 4.60 1.07
C HIS A 77 -6.81 3.18 1.61
N LEU A 78 -6.20 2.24 0.88
CA LEU A 78 -6.09 0.85 1.31
C LEU A 78 -5.20 0.72 2.56
N ALA A 79 -4.05 1.39 2.59
CA ALA A 79 -3.17 1.37 3.76
C ALA A 79 -3.89 1.83 5.04
N LEU A 80 -4.68 2.92 4.97
CA LEU A 80 -5.51 3.37 6.08
C LEU A 80 -6.61 2.38 6.43
N LYS A 81 -7.37 1.92 5.43
CA LYS A 81 -8.48 0.97 5.63
C LYS A 81 -8.01 -0.32 6.30
N TYR A 82 -6.82 -0.80 5.96
CA TYR A 82 -6.27 -2.06 6.46
C TYR A 82 -5.27 -1.91 7.61
N ARG A 83 -5.08 -0.68 8.12
CA ARG A 83 -4.12 -0.38 9.18
C ARG A 83 -2.73 -0.92 8.86
N GLN A 84 -2.17 -0.43 7.75
CA GLN A 84 -0.82 -0.72 7.28
C GLN A 84 0.09 0.52 7.36
N GLU A 85 0.75 0.69 8.50
CA GLU A 85 1.48 1.91 8.87
C GLU A 85 2.70 2.10 7.98
N SER A 86 3.43 1.01 7.73
CA SER A 86 4.61 0.98 6.86
C SER A 86 4.34 1.46 5.44
N VAL A 87 3.13 1.22 4.93
CA VAL A 87 2.72 1.67 3.59
C VAL A 87 2.19 3.10 3.66
N PHE A 88 1.41 3.43 4.68
CA PHE A 88 0.87 4.78 4.83
C PHE A 88 1.97 5.82 5.00
N SER A 89 3.03 5.50 5.75
CA SER A 89 4.17 6.41 5.97
C SER A 89 4.86 6.86 4.68
N LEU A 90 4.77 6.07 3.60
CA LEU A 90 5.31 6.45 2.29
C LEU A 90 4.68 7.73 1.73
N ILE A 91 3.49 8.13 2.21
CA ILE A 91 2.82 9.35 1.77
C ILE A 91 3.64 10.61 2.11
N TYR A 92 4.43 10.56 3.18
CA TYR A 92 5.25 11.69 3.61
C TYR A 92 6.44 11.93 2.68
N GLU A 93 6.88 10.90 1.95
CA GLU A 93 7.95 10.98 0.96
C GLU A 93 7.50 11.63 -0.37
N LEU A 94 6.19 11.82 -0.57
CA LEU A 94 5.63 12.32 -1.83
C LEU A 94 5.66 13.85 -1.99
N GLY A 95 6.16 14.58 -1.00
CA GLY A 95 6.25 16.05 -1.06
C GLY A 95 4.89 16.70 -1.35
N ALA A 96 4.79 17.44 -2.45
CA ALA A 96 3.55 18.13 -2.87
C ALA A 96 2.46 17.17 -3.41
N ILE A 97 2.85 16.01 -3.96
CA ILE A 97 1.92 15.04 -4.57
C ILE A 97 0.93 14.50 -3.52
N LYS A 98 1.34 14.40 -2.25
CA LYS A 98 0.46 13.95 -1.17
C LYS A 98 -0.83 14.76 -1.07
N GLY A 99 -0.78 16.06 -1.36
CA GLY A 99 -1.94 16.94 -1.33
C GLY A 99 -2.98 16.54 -2.38
N ILE A 100 -2.54 16.13 -3.57
CA ILE A 100 -3.41 15.69 -4.67
C ILE A 100 -4.05 14.35 -4.31
N ILE A 101 -3.25 13.39 -3.81
CA ILE A 101 -3.75 12.08 -3.38
C ILE A 101 -4.77 12.20 -2.24
N ALA A 102 -4.59 13.18 -1.34
CA ALA A 102 -5.53 13.48 -0.27
C ALA A 102 -6.91 13.97 -0.73
N LEU A 103 -7.01 14.46 -1.97
CA LEU A 103 -8.28 14.87 -2.57
C LEU A 103 -9.06 13.70 -3.19
N TYR A 104 -8.44 12.53 -3.35
CA TYR A 104 -9.13 11.38 -3.92
C TYR A 104 -10.24 10.91 -2.98
N THR A 105 -11.31 10.41 -3.58
CA THR A 105 -12.46 9.81 -2.89
C THR A 105 -12.79 8.46 -3.53
N ASP A 106 -13.16 7.49 -2.70
CA ASP A 106 -13.68 6.22 -3.20
C ASP A 106 -15.10 6.37 -3.82
N HIS A 107 -15.65 5.29 -4.36
CA HIS A 107 -17.02 5.26 -4.92
C HIS A 107 -18.12 5.66 -3.93
N TYR A 108 -17.85 5.64 -2.63
CA TYR A 108 -18.77 6.01 -1.57
C TYR A 108 -18.51 7.43 -1.06
N ASN A 109 -17.69 8.21 -1.79
CA ASN A 109 -17.28 9.56 -1.42
C ASN A 109 -16.48 9.63 -0.10
N ASN A 110 -15.85 8.52 0.32
CA ASN A 110 -14.92 8.53 1.45
C ASN A 110 -13.53 8.96 0.98
N ASN A 111 -13.03 10.05 1.55
CA ASN A 111 -11.60 10.38 1.50
C ASN A 111 -10.82 9.67 2.62
N MET A 112 -9.51 9.87 2.65
CA MET A 112 -8.63 9.30 3.68
C MET A 112 -9.04 9.62 5.12
N LEU A 113 -9.58 10.81 5.40
CA LEU A 113 -10.03 11.18 6.76
C LEU A 113 -11.25 10.37 7.20
N HIS A 114 -12.20 10.13 6.30
CA HIS A 114 -13.33 9.25 6.59
C HIS A 114 -12.86 7.82 6.90
N LEU A 115 -11.91 7.30 6.12
CA LEU A 115 -11.36 5.95 6.34
C LEU A 115 -10.55 5.82 7.63
N ALA A 116 -9.85 6.87 8.04
CA ALA A 116 -9.14 6.90 9.32
C ALA A 116 -10.08 6.80 10.53
N GLY A 117 -11.30 7.36 10.41
CA GLY A 117 -12.34 7.27 11.44
C GLY A 117 -13.14 5.95 11.45
N GLN A 118 -12.99 5.10 10.43
CA GLN A 118 -13.67 3.81 10.39
C GLN A 118 -13.02 2.82 11.36
N ILE A 119 -13.84 1.90 11.87
CA ILE A 119 -13.38 0.79 12.70
C ILE A 119 -12.39 -0.08 11.90
N ALA A 120 -11.25 -0.42 12.50
CA ALA A 120 -10.22 -1.22 11.86
C ALA A 120 -10.72 -2.64 11.49
N PRO A 121 -10.09 -3.35 10.55
CA PRO A 121 -10.50 -4.72 10.21
C PRO A 121 -10.30 -5.68 11.39
N PRO A 122 -11.09 -6.77 11.47
CA PRO A 122 -11.00 -7.76 12.56
C PRO A 122 -9.58 -8.31 12.78
N ASP A 123 -8.84 -8.59 11.70
CA ASP A 123 -7.46 -9.10 11.75
C ASP A 123 -6.49 -8.15 12.46
N ARG A 124 -6.85 -6.86 12.55
CA ARG A 124 -6.08 -5.81 13.22
C ARG A 124 -6.63 -5.49 14.61
N LEU A 125 -7.95 -5.47 14.75
CA LEU A 125 -8.65 -5.23 16.01
C LEU A 125 -8.43 -6.35 17.04
N ASN A 126 -8.49 -7.60 16.60
CA ASN A 126 -8.46 -8.77 17.50
C ASN A 126 -7.05 -9.14 17.95
N ILE A 127 -6.03 -8.36 17.58
CA ILE A 127 -4.67 -8.52 18.11
C ILE A 127 -4.64 -8.20 19.61
N ILE A 128 -5.53 -7.33 20.08
CA ILE A 128 -5.61 -6.94 21.49
C ILE A 128 -7.07 -6.97 21.96
N SER A 129 -7.34 -7.64 23.08
CA SER A 129 -8.67 -7.72 23.68
C SER A 129 -9.01 -6.44 24.45
N GLY A 130 -10.13 -5.81 24.12
CA GLY A 130 -10.72 -4.69 24.86
C GLY A 130 -10.68 -3.35 24.12
N ALA A 131 -11.82 -2.65 24.13
CA ALA A 131 -12.03 -1.41 23.36
C ALA A 131 -11.03 -0.30 23.73
N ALA A 132 -10.65 -0.17 25.01
CA ALA A 132 -9.70 0.84 25.46
C ALA A 132 -8.29 0.62 24.87
N LEU A 133 -7.82 -0.63 24.80
CA LEU A 133 -6.50 -0.96 24.24
C LEU A 133 -6.49 -0.84 22.71
N GLN A 134 -7.61 -1.17 22.06
CA GLN A 134 -7.79 -0.92 20.62
C GLN A 134 -7.69 0.58 20.31
N LEU A 135 -8.42 1.43 21.06
CA LEU A 135 -8.34 2.89 20.91
C LEU A 135 -6.92 3.43 21.18
N GLN A 136 -6.25 2.96 22.24
CA GLN A 136 -4.89 3.38 22.57
C GLN A 136 -3.90 3.11 21.42
N ARG A 137 -4.05 1.97 20.75
CA ARG A 137 -3.22 1.63 19.59
C ARG A 137 -3.52 2.51 18.40
N GLU A 138 -4.80 2.76 18.11
CA GLU A 138 -5.21 3.66 17.01
C GLU A 138 -4.69 5.08 17.23
N LEU A 139 -4.57 5.56 18.47
CA LEU A 139 -3.96 6.86 18.79
C LEU A 139 -2.48 6.97 18.41
N LEU A 140 -1.75 5.85 18.28
CA LEU A 140 -0.35 5.87 17.83
C LEU A 140 -0.21 6.22 16.35
N TRP A 141 -1.27 6.08 15.55
CA TRP A 141 -1.28 6.39 14.12
C TRP A 141 -1.38 7.89 13.82
N PHE A 142 -1.88 8.66 14.77
CA PHE A 142 -2.16 10.10 14.61
C PHE A 142 -1.00 10.99 15.07
N LYS A 143 0.14 10.41 15.47
CA LYS A 143 1.36 11.13 15.84
C LYS A 143 2.30 11.23 14.64
#